data_AF-A0A1I0RNK3-F1
#
_entry.id   AF-A0A1I0RNK3-F1
#
_cell.length_a   1.000
_cell.length_b   1.000
_cell.length_c   1.000
_cell.angle_alpha   90.00
_cell.angle_beta   90.00
_cell.angle_gamma   90.00
#
_symmetry.space_group_name_H-M   'P 1'
#
loop_
_entity.id
_entity.type
_entity.pdbx_description
1 polymer ?
#
loop_
_entity_poly.entity_id
_entity_poly.type
_entity_poly.pdbx_seq_one_letter_code
_entity_poly.pdbx_strand_id
1 'polypeptide(L)'
;MITKSTLKLWAAVAVLGFASACSDDDGPIEEPAAAGAVVAPAVGGPDQPNQVFVDLSAEETYVVERNGWDLGFYSGSEYRVIINNPTSAFARAIDKTDLTTVTAEDTVGMGAQLDINAIFGTLFGPQVPEWVSEATTWMDAPNGDISQTAIAAVSATESQNQVYILNRGNNPDGSNRGWVKLRVLQNGNGYTLRYAEIASETYQEINISKDTEYDFVSIDLDNGAEVSFPKKNNWDIMFSVWTNVIPFSATTSIPYSYKDFVISNTARVEVAVVEVAGDVTYDSFDFTGVGSLTFTNDYDAIGSGWRTTSSPGSDQGPGVVDTQFYVIKDTGDNYYKLKFTRLVDPVSGERGNAQFQYDLLVQ
;
A
#
# COMPACT_ATOMS: atom_id res chain seq x y z
N MET A 1 9.73 85.74 1.71
CA MET A 1 11.18 85.79 1.95
C MET A 1 11.49 84.69 2.96
N ILE A 2 12.55 83.91 2.71
CA ILE A 2 12.93 82.65 3.39
C ILE A 2 12.17 81.41 2.85
N THR A 3 12.77 80.91 1.78
CA THR A 3 12.66 79.60 1.14
C THR A 3 12.98 78.45 2.08
N LYS A 4 12.18 77.38 2.05
CA LYS A 4 12.63 76.02 2.40
C LYS A 4 12.13 75.03 1.34
N SER A 5 13.11 74.50 0.61
CA SER A 5 13.00 73.50 -0.45
C SER A 5 12.58 72.14 0.09
N THR A 6 11.53 71.56 -0.48
CA THR A 6 11.17 70.14 -0.32
C THR A 6 11.83 69.34 -1.43
N LEU A 7 12.96 68.71 -1.11
CA LEU A 7 13.68 67.79 -1.98
C LEU A 7 12.99 66.42 -1.92
N LYS A 8 12.48 65.94 -3.07
CA LYS A 8 11.94 64.59 -3.24
C LYS A 8 13.10 63.60 -3.28
N LEU A 9 13.18 62.69 -2.30
CA LEU A 9 14.13 61.58 -2.34
C LEU A 9 13.42 60.32 -2.87
N TRP A 10 13.82 59.90 -4.07
CA TRP A 10 13.49 58.60 -4.64
C TRP A 10 14.46 57.57 -4.05
N ALA A 11 13.95 56.59 -3.31
CA ALA A 11 14.74 55.43 -2.91
C ALA A 11 14.59 54.35 -3.99
N ALA A 12 15.61 54.23 -4.86
CA ALA A 12 15.80 53.08 -5.71
C ALA A 12 16.48 51.98 -4.89
N VAL A 13 15.78 50.88 -4.62
CA VAL A 13 16.38 49.67 -4.05
C VAL A 13 16.99 48.89 -5.21
N ALA A 14 18.32 48.87 -5.27
CA ALA A 14 19.07 48.03 -6.17
C ALA A 14 19.01 46.57 -5.67
N VAL A 15 18.36 45.71 -6.43
CA VAL A 15 18.44 44.25 -6.25
C VAL A 15 19.80 43.80 -6.77
N LEU A 16 20.70 43.45 -5.85
CA LEU A 16 21.95 42.76 -6.16
C LEU A 16 21.62 41.28 -6.41
N GLY A 17 21.53 40.90 -7.69
CA GLY A 17 21.54 39.52 -8.10
C GLY A 17 22.95 38.93 -7.91
N PHE A 18 23.10 38.03 -6.95
CA PHE A 18 24.22 37.09 -6.94
C PHE A 18 23.86 35.95 -7.90
N ALA A 19 24.35 36.05 -9.13
CA ALA A 19 24.46 34.91 -10.02
C ALA A 19 25.68 34.09 -9.55
N SER A 20 25.45 33.08 -8.71
CA SER A 20 26.42 32.02 -8.50
C SER A 20 26.28 31.04 -9.64
N ALA A 21 27.15 31.16 -10.63
CA ALA A 21 27.42 30.08 -11.57
C ALA A 21 28.34 29.08 -10.86
N CYS A 22 27.83 27.89 -10.55
CA CYS A 22 28.65 26.71 -10.31
C CYS A 22 27.88 25.47 -10.77
N SER A 23 28.41 24.88 -11.84
CA SER A 23 28.30 23.49 -12.34
C SER A 23 27.04 22.69 -12.03
N ASP A 24 26.34 22.31 -13.10
CA ASP A 24 25.41 21.18 -13.16
C ASP A 24 26.13 19.91 -12.68
N ASP A 25 25.92 19.58 -11.41
CA ASP A 25 26.16 18.27 -10.82
C ASP A 25 24.81 17.84 -10.21
N ASP A 26 23.89 17.42 -11.09
CA ASP A 26 22.60 16.82 -10.71
C ASP A 26 22.85 15.40 -10.15
N GLY A 27 23.57 15.34 -9.03
CA GLY A 27 23.40 14.25 -8.08
C GLY A 27 22.03 14.38 -7.41
N PRO A 28 21.46 13.29 -6.85
CA PRO A 28 20.28 13.41 -6.02
C PRO A 28 20.57 14.43 -4.92
N ILE A 29 19.76 15.48 -4.84
CA ILE A 29 19.77 16.39 -3.70
C ILE A 29 19.28 15.53 -2.53
N GLU A 30 20.19 15.07 -1.68
CA GLU A 30 19.82 14.48 -0.40
C GLU A 30 19.21 15.62 0.44
N GLU A 31 17.89 15.63 0.51
CA GLU A 31 17.20 16.49 1.46
C GLU A 31 17.58 16.05 2.88
N PRO A 32 18.00 16.99 3.75
CA PRO A 32 18.37 16.64 5.11
C PRO A 32 17.15 16.04 5.82
N ALA A 33 17.36 14.91 6.48
CA ALA A 33 16.32 14.21 7.24
C ALA A 33 15.59 15.16 8.21
N ALA A 34 14.26 15.12 8.15
CA ALA A 34 13.38 15.76 9.12
C ALA A 34 13.71 15.39 10.57
N ALA A 35 13.60 16.36 11.50
CA ALA A 35 13.92 16.15 12.91
C ALA A 35 12.86 15.32 13.66
N GLY A 36 11.61 15.33 13.20
CA GLY A 36 10.49 14.60 13.80
C GLY A 36 9.16 15.34 13.68
N ALA A 37 8.06 14.59 13.63
CA ALA A 37 6.72 15.16 13.53
C ALA A 37 5.64 14.27 14.20
N VAL A 38 4.47 14.86 14.42
CA VAL A 38 3.24 14.13 14.78
C VAL A 38 2.38 14.02 13.54
N VAL A 39 2.15 12.79 13.07
CA VAL A 39 1.41 12.50 11.84
C VAL A 39 0.09 11.85 12.19
N ALA A 40 -0.99 12.36 11.61
CA ALA A 40 -2.31 11.75 11.66
C ALA A 40 -2.73 11.33 10.24
N PRO A 41 -2.40 10.10 9.80
CA PRO A 41 -2.71 9.64 8.46
C PRO A 41 -4.20 9.78 8.14
N ALA A 42 -4.52 10.44 7.03
CA ALA A 42 -5.89 10.71 6.60
C ALA A 42 -6.57 9.47 6.00
N VAL A 43 -6.64 8.37 6.76
CA VAL A 43 -7.20 7.08 6.31
C VAL A 43 -8.70 7.16 6.06
N GLY A 44 -9.39 8.13 6.65
CA GLY A 44 -10.77 8.50 6.32
C GLY A 44 -11.84 7.85 7.20
N GLY A 45 -11.54 7.57 8.48
CA GLY A 45 -12.53 7.07 9.44
C GLY A 45 -12.73 5.54 9.38
N PRO A 46 -13.85 5.02 9.92
CA PRO A 46 -13.99 3.59 10.24
C PRO A 46 -13.95 2.68 9.01
N ASP A 47 -14.33 3.19 7.85
CA ASP A 47 -14.32 2.45 6.59
C ASP A 47 -12.98 2.50 5.87
N GLN A 48 -12.07 3.38 6.30
CA GLN A 48 -10.70 3.53 5.80
C GLN A 48 -10.61 3.61 4.27
N PRO A 49 -11.31 4.56 3.62
CA PRO A 49 -11.36 4.66 2.16
C PRO A 49 -10.03 4.95 1.49
N ASN A 50 -8.97 5.26 2.24
CA ASN A 50 -7.70 5.72 1.70
C ASN A 50 -6.54 4.81 2.06
N GLN A 51 -5.59 4.69 1.13
CA GLN A 51 -4.20 4.33 1.37
C GLN A 51 -3.42 5.62 1.60
N VAL A 52 -2.73 5.73 2.72
CA VAL A 52 -1.95 6.92 3.07
C VAL A 52 -0.48 6.55 3.14
N PHE A 53 0.28 7.02 2.17
CA PHE A 53 1.73 6.88 2.09
C PHE A 53 2.38 8.00 2.88
N VAL A 54 3.44 7.69 3.62
CA VAL A 54 4.20 8.65 4.43
C VAL A 54 5.67 8.58 4.05
N ASP A 55 6.26 9.73 3.76
CA ASP A 55 7.70 9.93 3.69
C ASP A 55 8.18 10.60 4.98
N LEU A 56 8.96 9.88 5.78
CA LEU A 56 9.45 10.37 7.07
C LEU A 56 10.57 11.39 6.88
N SER A 57 11.36 11.27 5.82
CA SER A 57 12.47 12.17 5.55
C SER A 57 12.00 13.56 5.12
N ALA A 58 10.93 13.60 4.32
CA ALA A 58 10.35 14.82 3.76
C ALA A 58 9.20 15.41 4.61
N GLU A 59 8.75 14.73 5.67
CA GLU A 59 7.53 15.10 6.42
C GLU A 59 6.26 15.16 5.54
N GLU A 60 6.21 14.38 4.46
CA GLU A 60 5.11 14.42 3.48
C GLU A 60 4.18 13.21 3.58
N THR A 61 2.93 13.41 3.18
CA THR A 61 1.95 12.33 3.01
C THR A 61 1.30 12.39 1.64
N TYR A 62 1.06 11.24 1.03
CA TYR A 62 0.34 11.12 -0.23
C TYR A 62 -0.85 10.17 -0.07
N VAL A 63 -2.01 10.53 -0.61
CA VAL A 63 -3.26 9.79 -0.43
C VAL A 63 -3.72 9.20 -1.77
N VAL A 64 -4.04 7.90 -1.76
CA VAL A 64 -4.68 7.20 -2.88
C VAL A 64 -5.97 6.56 -2.39
N GLU A 65 -7.07 6.69 -3.15
CA GLU A 65 -8.32 6.00 -2.83
C GLU A 65 -8.11 4.48 -2.86
N ARG A 66 -8.57 3.79 -1.81
CA ARG A 66 -8.36 2.35 -1.62
C ARG A 66 -8.98 1.53 -2.75
N ASN A 67 -10.15 1.94 -3.23
CA ASN A 67 -10.86 1.34 -4.35
C ASN A 67 -10.65 2.10 -5.67
N GLY A 68 -9.67 3.00 -5.74
CA GLY A 68 -9.39 3.83 -6.92
C GLY A 68 -8.52 3.17 -7.98
N TRP A 69 -8.13 1.90 -7.80
CA TRP A 69 -7.32 1.12 -8.74
C TRP A 69 -7.67 -0.36 -8.66
N ASP A 70 -7.21 -1.18 -9.61
CA ASP A 70 -7.53 -2.62 -9.66
C ASP A 70 -6.31 -3.50 -9.93
N LEU A 71 -5.43 -3.05 -10.82
CA LEU A 71 -4.27 -3.81 -11.29
C LEU A 71 -3.02 -2.94 -11.24
N GLY A 72 -1.92 -3.48 -10.74
CA GLY A 72 -0.59 -2.86 -10.78
C GLY A 72 0.32 -3.63 -11.73
N PHE A 73 0.90 -2.95 -12.70
CA PHE A 73 1.78 -3.54 -13.72
C PHE A 73 3.24 -3.27 -13.37
N TYR A 74 4.01 -4.32 -13.07
CA TYR A 74 5.36 -4.18 -12.55
C TYR A 74 6.31 -3.50 -13.54
N SER A 75 7.03 -2.48 -13.07
CA SER A 75 7.94 -1.66 -13.87
C SER A 75 9.36 -2.21 -13.99
N GLY A 76 9.72 -3.25 -13.21
CA GLY A 76 11.02 -3.90 -13.29
C GLY A 76 11.21 -4.77 -14.53
N SER A 77 12.20 -5.66 -14.54
CA SER A 77 12.52 -6.48 -15.71
C SER A 77 11.52 -7.61 -15.98
N GLU A 78 10.86 -8.13 -14.94
CA GLU A 78 9.84 -9.18 -15.08
C GLU A 78 8.50 -8.63 -15.60
N TYR A 79 7.63 -9.53 -16.08
CA TYR A 79 6.27 -9.19 -16.47
C TYR A 79 5.28 -9.76 -15.45
N ARG A 80 5.06 -8.99 -14.38
CA ARG A 80 4.21 -9.35 -13.24
C ARG A 80 3.07 -8.35 -13.09
N VAL A 81 1.92 -8.84 -12.64
CA VAL A 81 0.73 -8.03 -12.39
C VAL A 81 0.22 -8.35 -11.00
N ILE A 82 0.01 -7.31 -10.20
CA ILE A 82 -0.65 -7.40 -8.89
C ILE A 82 -2.10 -6.98 -9.00
N ILE A 83 -2.93 -7.49 -8.09
CA ILE A 83 -4.32 -7.07 -7.89
C ILE A 83 -4.42 -6.16 -6.65
N ASN A 84 -5.47 -5.35 -6.57
CA ASN A 84 -5.69 -4.45 -5.44
C ASN A 84 -5.97 -5.23 -4.13
N ASN A 85 -4.91 -5.52 -3.37
CA ASN A 85 -4.98 -6.24 -2.11
C ASN A 85 -5.86 -5.52 -1.05
N PRO A 86 -5.76 -4.19 -0.84
CA PRO A 86 -6.62 -3.45 0.08
C PRO A 86 -8.13 -3.58 -0.14
N THR A 87 -8.61 -3.88 -1.36
CA THR A 87 -10.04 -4.11 -1.61
C THR A 87 -10.48 -5.54 -1.34
N SER A 88 -9.57 -6.44 -0.96
CA SER A 88 -9.79 -7.89 -0.92
C SER A 88 -10.13 -8.46 -2.31
N ALA A 89 -9.43 -7.99 -3.35
CA ALA A 89 -9.58 -8.54 -4.70
C ALA A 89 -9.07 -9.99 -4.79
N PHE A 90 -9.67 -10.76 -5.69
CA PHE A 90 -9.26 -12.14 -6.00
C PHE A 90 -9.29 -12.39 -7.51
N ALA A 91 -8.29 -13.10 -8.02
CA ALA A 91 -8.21 -13.50 -9.41
C ALA A 91 -7.99 -15.01 -9.56
N ARG A 92 -8.63 -15.61 -10.56
CA ARG A 92 -8.43 -17.02 -10.90
C ARG A 92 -8.39 -17.22 -12.41
N ALA A 93 -7.41 -17.97 -12.89
CA ALA A 93 -7.31 -18.36 -14.29
C ALA A 93 -8.43 -19.35 -14.67
N ILE A 94 -8.87 -19.26 -15.92
CA ILE A 94 -9.72 -20.26 -16.57
C ILE A 94 -8.98 -20.87 -17.76
N ASP A 95 -9.40 -22.06 -18.21
CA ASP A 95 -8.80 -22.75 -19.34
C ASP A 95 -9.25 -22.16 -20.69
N LYS A 96 -9.03 -20.85 -20.84
CA LYS A 96 -9.32 -20.05 -22.03
C LYS A 96 -8.20 -19.03 -22.20
N THR A 97 -7.87 -18.73 -23.46
CA THR A 97 -6.92 -17.67 -23.83
C THR A 97 -7.57 -16.62 -24.72
N ASP A 98 -8.86 -16.80 -25.06
CA ASP A 98 -9.65 -15.84 -25.83
C ASP A 98 -10.77 -15.27 -24.96
N LEU A 99 -10.69 -13.96 -24.70
CA LEU A 99 -11.64 -13.22 -23.87
C LEU A 99 -13.07 -13.31 -24.41
N THR A 100 -13.26 -13.37 -25.74
CA THR A 100 -14.59 -13.36 -26.37
C THR A 100 -15.31 -14.69 -26.23
N THR A 101 -14.61 -15.74 -25.84
CA THR A 101 -15.19 -17.09 -25.62
C THR A 101 -15.67 -17.32 -24.19
N VAL A 102 -15.40 -16.37 -23.28
CA VAL A 102 -15.83 -16.46 -21.88
C VAL A 102 -17.31 -16.13 -21.75
N THR A 103 -18.01 -16.93 -20.97
CA THR A 103 -19.45 -16.91 -20.73
C THR A 103 -19.73 -16.98 -19.23
N ALA A 104 -20.99 -16.78 -18.83
CA ALA A 104 -21.40 -16.93 -17.44
C ALA A 104 -21.14 -18.34 -16.86
N GLU A 105 -21.20 -19.38 -17.69
CA GLU A 105 -20.95 -20.77 -17.27
C GLU A 105 -19.52 -20.96 -16.72
N ASP A 106 -18.56 -20.20 -17.23
CA ASP A 106 -17.16 -20.26 -16.78
C ASP A 106 -16.95 -19.73 -15.36
N THR A 107 -17.96 -19.07 -14.78
CA THR A 107 -17.90 -18.47 -13.43
C THR A 107 -18.77 -19.19 -12.39
N VAL A 108 -19.39 -20.32 -12.77
CA VAL A 108 -20.24 -21.10 -11.86
C VAL A 108 -19.44 -21.55 -10.64
N GLY A 109 -19.98 -21.28 -9.45
CA GLY A 109 -19.35 -21.63 -8.17
C GLY A 109 -18.27 -20.65 -7.70
N MET A 110 -17.75 -19.79 -8.58
CA MET A 110 -16.70 -18.85 -8.19
C MET A 110 -17.16 -17.84 -7.14
N GLY A 111 -18.46 -17.52 -7.07
CA GLY A 111 -19.00 -16.58 -6.07
C GLY A 111 -18.72 -16.99 -4.61
N ALA A 112 -18.54 -18.29 -4.34
CA ALA A 112 -18.12 -18.77 -3.03
C ALA A 112 -16.59 -18.74 -2.85
N GLN A 113 -15.83 -18.72 -3.94
CA GLN A 113 -14.39 -18.91 -4.00
C GLN A 113 -13.60 -17.60 -4.08
N LEU A 114 -14.11 -16.60 -4.80
CA LEU A 114 -13.42 -15.34 -5.07
C LEU A 114 -14.01 -14.17 -4.28
N ASP A 115 -14.60 -14.43 -3.12
CA ASP A 115 -15.13 -13.40 -2.22
C ASP A 115 -14.72 -13.70 -0.78
N ILE A 116 -14.02 -12.76 -0.14
CA ILE A 116 -13.44 -12.96 1.19
C ILE A 116 -14.49 -13.32 2.25
N ASN A 117 -15.69 -12.71 2.18
CA ASN A 117 -16.75 -12.95 3.14
C ASN A 117 -17.42 -14.31 2.88
N ALA A 118 -17.60 -14.67 1.61
CA ALA A 118 -18.14 -15.98 1.24
C ALA A 118 -17.18 -17.10 1.68
N ILE A 119 -15.87 -16.95 1.43
CA ILE A 119 -14.83 -17.91 1.87
C ILE A 119 -14.90 -18.06 3.39
N PHE A 120 -14.87 -16.96 4.14
CA PHE A 120 -14.97 -17.00 5.61
C PHE A 120 -16.27 -17.65 6.08
N GLY A 121 -17.40 -17.35 5.42
CA GLY A 121 -18.69 -17.94 5.73
C GLY A 121 -18.72 -19.47 5.57
N THR A 122 -17.95 -20.03 4.64
CA THR A 122 -17.89 -21.50 4.45
C THR A 122 -17.32 -22.24 5.66
N LEU A 123 -16.53 -21.56 6.51
CA LEU A 123 -15.94 -22.15 7.71
C LEU A 123 -16.96 -22.56 8.77
N PHE A 124 -18.17 -21.98 8.71
CA PHE A 124 -19.26 -22.26 9.64
C PHE A 124 -20.34 -23.18 9.02
N GLY A 125 -20.09 -23.67 7.80
CA GLY A 125 -20.95 -24.65 7.15
C GLY A 125 -20.88 -26.03 7.82
N PRO A 126 -21.80 -26.95 7.47
CA PRO A 126 -21.79 -28.31 7.99
C PRO A 126 -20.51 -29.09 7.62
N GLN A 127 -19.84 -28.69 6.54
CA GLN A 127 -18.55 -29.19 6.10
C GLN A 127 -17.78 -28.05 5.43
N VAL A 128 -16.50 -27.89 5.78
CA VAL A 128 -15.59 -26.97 5.09
C VAL A 128 -15.24 -27.56 3.72
N PRO A 129 -15.48 -26.86 2.59
CA PRO A 129 -15.13 -27.36 1.27
C PRO A 129 -13.62 -27.54 1.10
N GLU A 130 -13.20 -28.57 0.34
CA GLU A 130 -11.77 -28.86 0.11
C GLU A 130 -11.02 -27.70 -0.56
N TRP A 131 -11.70 -26.98 -1.47
CA TRP A 131 -11.14 -25.84 -2.19
C TRP A 131 -10.76 -24.66 -1.28
N VAL A 132 -11.23 -24.60 -0.02
CA VAL A 132 -10.87 -23.51 0.91
C VAL A 132 -9.36 -23.45 1.14
N SER A 133 -8.67 -24.59 1.06
CA SER A 133 -7.20 -24.65 1.14
C SER A 133 -6.49 -23.99 -0.05
N GLU A 134 -7.17 -23.81 -1.18
CA GLU A 134 -6.66 -23.13 -2.38
C GLU A 134 -6.96 -21.63 -2.38
N ALA A 135 -7.78 -21.13 -1.45
CA ALA A 135 -8.27 -19.75 -1.47
C ALA A 135 -7.14 -18.70 -1.46
N THR A 136 -6.03 -19.00 -0.78
CA THR A 136 -4.86 -18.12 -0.72
C THR A 136 -4.10 -18.02 -2.05
N THR A 137 -4.32 -18.96 -2.98
CA THR A 137 -3.71 -18.93 -4.33
C THR A 137 -4.43 -17.98 -5.29
N TRP A 138 -5.61 -17.48 -4.92
CA TRP A 138 -6.41 -16.56 -5.73
C TRP A 138 -6.22 -15.10 -5.31
N MET A 139 -5.36 -14.83 -4.33
CA MET A 139 -4.90 -13.49 -3.95
C MET A 139 -3.39 -13.38 -4.16
N ASP A 140 -2.87 -12.17 -4.23
CA ASP A 140 -1.42 -11.97 -4.18
C ASP A 140 -0.90 -12.26 -2.77
N ALA A 141 0.32 -12.79 -2.67
CA ALA A 141 0.97 -12.98 -1.38
C ALA A 141 1.07 -11.65 -0.63
N PRO A 142 0.64 -11.58 0.65
CA PRO A 142 0.52 -10.32 1.37
C PRO A 142 1.87 -9.74 1.82
N ASN A 143 2.97 -10.45 1.58
CA ASN A 143 4.34 -10.09 1.94
C ASN A 143 5.08 -9.31 0.82
N GLY A 144 4.40 -8.96 -0.28
CA GLY A 144 4.99 -8.22 -1.39
C GLY A 144 5.85 -9.05 -2.34
N ASP A 145 5.88 -10.39 -2.21
CA ASP A 145 6.59 -11.25 -3.16
C ASP A 145 5.88 -11.28 -4.52
N ILE A 146 6.39 -10.50 -5.47
CA ILE A 146 5.86 -10.40 -6.84
C ILE A 146 5.95 -11.71 -7.64
N SER A 147 6.66 -12.72 -7.13
CA SER A 147 6.67 -14.05 -7.73
C SER A 147 5.42 -14.88 -7.39
N GLN A 148 4.71 -14.51 -6.32
CA GLN A 148 3.54 -15.17 -5.75
C GLN A 148 2.25 -14.35 -5.94
N THR A 149 1.98 -13.97 -7.19
CA THR A 149 0.78 -13.23 -7.59
C THR A 149 -0.35 -14.17 -8.02
N ALA A 150 -1.61 -13.75 -7.83
CA ALA A 150 -2.79 -14.48 -8.29
C ALA A 150 -2.82 -14.59 -9.82
N ILE A 151 -2.33 -13.56 -10.51
CA ILE A 151 -2.10 -13.56 -11.95
C ILE A 151 -0.67 -14.06 -12.19
N ALA A 152 -0.51 -15.14 -12.95
CA ALA A 152 0.80 -15.71 -13.25
C ALA A 152 1.66 -14.73 -14.06
N ALA A 153 2.98 -14.96 -14.07
CA ALA A 153 3.89 -14.20 -14.92
C ALA A 153 3.41 -14.19 -16.37
N VAL A 154 3.36 -13.01 -16.97
CA VAL A 154 2.89 -12.85 -18.34
C VAL A 154 3.93 -13.44 -19.28
N SER A 155 3.58 -14.48 -20.02
CA SER A 155 4.44 -15.15 -20.97
C SER A 155 4.70 -14.30 -22.21
N ALA A 156 5.92 -14.40 -22.74
CA ALA A 156 6.27 -13.87 -24.06
C ALA A 156 5.54 -14.61 -25.19
N THR A 157 5.03 -15.82 -24.94
CA THR A 157 4.19 -16.55 -25.89
C THR A 157 2.73 -16.22 -25.64
N GLU A 158 2.11 -15.48 -26.54
CA GLU A 158 0.72 -15.01 -26.39
C GLU A 158 -0.25 -16.15 -26.01
N SER A 159 -0.18 -17.30 -26.70
CA SER A 159 -1.09 -18.44 -26.46
C SER A 159 -0.93 -19.11 -25.10
N GLN A 160 0.08 -18.73 -24.30
CA GLN A 160 0.26 -19.21 -22.93
C GLN A 160 -0.35 -18.26 -21.89
N ASN A 161 -0.81 -17.07 -22.30
CA ASN A 161 -1.47 -16.11 -21.40
C ASN A 161 -2.96 -16.41 -21.30
N GLN A 162 -3.35 -17.00 -20.17
CA GLN A 162 -4.73 -17.35 -19.84
C GLN A 162 -5.59 -16.11 -19.58
N VAL A 163 -6.90 -16.30 -19.73
CA VAL A 163 -7.91 -15.37 -19.24
C VAL A 163 -8.10 -15.61 -17.74
N TYR A 164 -8.19 -14.51 -17.00
CA TYR A 164 -8.47 -14.50 -15.56
C TYR A 164 -9.86 -13.92 -15.31
N ILE A 165 -10.56 -14.50 -14.34
CA ILE A 165 -11.74 -13.90 -13.71
C ILE A 165 -11.27 -13.16 -12.47
N LEU A 166 -11.53 -11.87 -12.41
CA LEU A 166 -11.18 -10.98 -11.30
C LEU A 166 -12.47 -10.55 -10.59
N ASN A 167 -12.61 -10.89 -9.31
CA ASN A 167 -13.48 -10.15 -8.40
C ASN A 167 -12.69 -8.94 -7.88
N ARG A 168 -13.17 -7.74 -8.16
CA ARG A 168 -12.47 -6.47 -7.86
C ARG A 168 -12.48 -6.10 -6.37
N GLY A 169 -13.06 -6.97 -5.54
CA GLY A 169 -13.18 -6.79 -4.10
C GLY A 169 -14.34 -5.87 -3.73
N ASN A 170 -14.18 -5.16 -2.62
CA ASN A 170 -15.24 -4.34 -2.02
C ASN A 170 -14.86 -2.86 -1.98
N ASN A 171 -15.88 -2.01 -2.11
CA ASN A 171 -15.81 -0.59 -1.79
C ASN A 171 -15.60 -0.37 -0.28
N PRO A 172 -15.21 0.85 0.14
CA PRO A 172 -15.11 1.22 1.56
C PRO A 172 -16.33 0.89 2.40
N ASP A 173 -17.54 1.08 1.85
CA ASP A 173 -18.82 0.77 2.49
C ASP A 173 -19.18 -0.73 2.54
N GLY A 174 -18.31 -1.59 1.99
CA GLY A 174 -18.50 -3.04 1.92
C GLY A 174 -19.32 -3.53 0.72
N SER A 175 -19.81 -2.65 -0.15
CA SER A 175 -20.48 -3.06 -1.39
C SER A 175 -19.49 -3.69 -2.37
N ASN A 176 -19.91 -4.72 -3.12
CA ASN A 176 -19.04 -5.42 -4.06
C ASN A 176 -18.79 -4.58 -5.33
N ARG A 177 -17.55 -4.58 -5.84
CA ARG A 177 -17.11 -3.79 -7.02
C ARG A 177 -17.34 -4.49 -8.36
N GLY A 178 -17.96 -5.67 -8.35
CA GLY A 178 -18.24 -6.44 -9.55
C GLY A 178 -17.05 -7.25 -10.05
N TRP A 179 -17.33 -7.98 -11.11
CA TRP A 179 -16.46 -9.00 -11.67
C TRP A 179 -16.11 -8.67 -13.11
N VAL A 180 -14.86 -8.89 -13.48
CA VAL A 180 -14.38 -8.71 -14.86
C VAL A 180 -13.61 -9.93 -15.32
N LYS A 181 -13.58 -10.15 -16.63
CA LYS A 181 -12.63 -11.04 -17.28
C LYS A 181 -11.48 -10.20 -17.83
N LEU A 182 -10.25 -10.67 -17.68
CA LEU A 182 -9.06 -9.97 -18.16
C LEU A 182 -8.04 -10.92 -18.77
N ARG A 183 -7.24 -10.41 -19.69
CA ARG A 183 -6.06 -11.08 -20.24
C ARG A 183 -4.97 -10.06 -20.39
N VAL A 184 -3.77 -10.42 -19.94
CA VAL A 184 -2.60 -9.56 -20.03
C VAL A 184 -1.61 -10.19 -21.01
N LEU A 185 -1.05 -9.36 -21.89
CA LEU A 185 -0.03 -9.73 -22.86
C LEU A 185 1.19 -8.83 -22.66
N GLN A 186 2.38 -9.35 -22.99
CA GLN A 186 3.55 -8.47 -23.14
C GLN A 186 3.40 -7.63 -24.42
N ASN A 187 3.80 -6.37 -24.36
CA ASN A 187 3.85 -5.48 -25.51
C ASN A 187 5.12 -4.63 -25.46
N GLY A 188 6.15 -5.06 -26.21
CA GLY A 188 7.48 -4.43 -26.14
C GLY A 188 8.02 -4.46 -24.70
N ASN A 189 8.39 -3.28 -24.18
CA ASN A 189 8.85 -3.14 -22.79
C ASN A 189 7.69 -2.92 -21.78
N GLY A 190 6.45 -3.17 -22.18
CA GLY A 190 5.25 -2.94 -21.37
C GLY A 190 4.21 -4.05 -21.53
N TYR A 191 2.95 -3.69 -21.32
CA TYR A 191 1.84 -4.64 -21.30
C TYR A 191 0.71 -4.18 -22.24
N THR A 192 -0.07 -5.14 -22.71
CA THR A 192 -1.41 -4.91 -23.22
C THR A 192 -2.40 -5.59 -22.29
N LEU A 193 -3.26 -4.81 -21.66
CA LEU A 193 -4.39 -5.30 -20.87
C LEU A 193 -5.64 -5.32 -21.75
N ARG A 194 -6.30 -6.47 -21.82
CA ARG A 194 -7.66 -6.59 -22.34
C ARG A 194 -8.61 -6.96 -21.22
N TYR A 195 -9.74 -6.28 -21.10
CA TYR A 195 -10.72 -6.58 -20.06
C TYR A 195 -12.16 -6.27 -20.48
N ALA A 196 -13.11 -6.96 -19.85
CA ALA A 196 -14.53 -6.77 -20.10
C ALA A 196 -15.37 -7.31 -18.93
N GLU A 197 -16.66 -6.98 -18.93
CA GLU A 197 -17.65 -7.74 -18.16
C GLU A 197 -17.69 -9.21 -18.60
N ILE A 198 -18.03 -10.13 -17.70
CA ILE A 198 -17.94 -11.58 -17.90
C ILE A 198 -18.59 -12.05 -19.21
N ALA A 199 -19.83 -11.64 -19.47
CA ALA A 199 -20.61 -12.07 -20.62
C ALA A 199 -20.46 -11.18 -21.87
N SER A 200 -19.62 -10.13 -21.83
CA SER A 200 -19.46 -9.23 -22.96
C SER A 200 -18.72 -9.92 -24.13
N GLU A 201 -19.20 -9.70 -25.35
CA GLU A 201 -18.55 -10.17 -26.58
C GLU A 201 -17.43 -9.22 -27.05
N THR A 202 -17.37 -8.01 -26.47
CA THR A 202 -16.35 -7.00 -26.75
C THR A 202 -15.52 -6.70 -25.52
N TYR A 203 -14.31 -6.16 -25.70
CA TYR A 203 -13.40 -5.81 -24.62
C TYR A 203 -12.77 -4.45 -24.84
N GLN A 204 -12.36 -3.84 -23.74
CA GLN A 204 -11.47 -2.69 -23.72
C GLN A 204 -10.02 -3.16 -23.83
N GLU A 205 -9.16 -2.33 -24.42
CA GLU A 205 -7.73 -2.58 -24.53
C GLU A 205 -6.94 -1.35 -24.06
N ILE A 206 -5.97 -1.56 -23.19
CA ILE A 206 -5.07 -0.52 -22.68
C ILE A 206 -3.63 -0.98 -22.92
N ASN A 207 -2.83 -0.12 -23.55
CA ASN A 207 -1.39 -0.32 -23.67
C ASN A 207 -0.69 0.45 -22.54
N ILE A 208 0.12 -0.26 -21.77
CA ILE A 208 0.68 0.23 -20.50
C ILE A 208 2.20 0.18 -20.64
N SER A 209 2.84 1.34 -20.54
CA SER A 209 4.30 1.42 -20.55
C SER A 209 4.82 1.27 -19.14
N LYS A 210 5.96 0.59 -18.96
CA LYS A 210 6.66 0.59 -17.66
C LYS A 210 7.22 1.97 -17.37
N ASP A 211 7.19 2.36 -16.11
CA ASP A 211 7.76 3.61 -15.61
C ASP A 211 8.72 3.31 -14.45
N THR A 212 10.00 3.62 -14.63
CA THR A 212 11.05 3.31 -13.66
C THR A 212 10.98 4.15 -12.39
N GLU A 213 10.25 5.25 -12.37
CA GLU A 213 10.02 6.07 -11.15
C GLU A 213 9.07 5.38 -10.15
N TYR A 214 8.34 4.37 -10.59
CA TYR A 214 7.36 3.62 -9.81
C TYR A 214 7.71 2.13 -9.78
N ASP A 215 7.26 1.40 -8.76
CA ASP A 215 7.34 -0.07 -8.76
C ASP A 215 6.28 -0.67 -9.68
N PHE A 216 5.10 -0.05 -9.73
CA PHE A 216 3.97 -0.46 -10.54
C PHE A 216 3.32 0.74 -11.20
N VAL A 217 2.89 0.56 -12.45
CA VAL A 217 1.91 1.44 -13.09
C VAL A 217 0.52 0.89 -12.79
N SER A 218 -0.29 1.64 -12.03
CA SER A 218 -1.59 1.18 -11.55
C SER A 218 -2.71 1.62 -12.48
N ILE A 219 -3.66 0.73 -12.77
CA ILE A 219 -4.81 0.96 -13.65
C ILE A 219 -6.11 0.87 -12.86
N ASP A 220 -6.99 1.84 -13.07
CA ASP A 220 -8.40 1.82 -12.71
C ASP A 220 -9.23 1.29 -13.88
N LEU A 221 -9.97 0.20 -13.66
CA LEU A 221 -10.80 -0.41 -14.68
C LEU A 221 -12.13 0.32 -14.90
N ASP A 222 -12.61 1.10 -13.93
CA ASP A 222 -13.85 1.88 -14.07
C ASP A 222 -13.66 2.99 -15.12
N ASN A 223 -12.52 3.66 -15.07
CA ASN A 223 -12.19 4.75 -16.00
C ASN A 223 -11.27 4.34 -17.15
N GLY A 224 -10.64 3.15 -17.07
CA GLY A 224 -9.67 2.68 -18.05
C GLY A 224 -8.41 3.55 -18.12
N ALA A 225 -7.95 4.02 -16.96
CA ALA A 225 -6.91 5.04 -16.84
C ALA A 225 -5.85 4.68 -15.80
N GLU A 226 -4.66 5.26 -15.96
CA GLU A 226 -3.58 5.18 -14.96
C GLU A 226 -3.93 6.00 -13.71
N VAL A 227 -3.51 5.49 -12.56
CA VAL A 227 -3.74 6.10 -11.23
C VAL A 227 -2.41 6.60 -10.69
N SER A 228 -2.39 7.85 -10.24
CA SER A 228 -1.19 8.48 -9.68
C SER A 228 -0.89 7.98 -8.27
N PHE A 229 0.28 7.41 -8.07
CA PHE A 229 0.86 7.01 -6.78
C PHE A 229 2.05 7.91 -6.44
N PRO A 230 2.58 7.89 -5.20
CA PRO A 230 3.89 8.48 -4.94
C PRO A 230 4.96 7.70 -5.69
N LYS A 231 6.05 8.38 -6.08
CA LYS A 231 7.23 7.71 -6.66
C LYS A 231 7.78 6.71 -5.66
N LYS A 232 8.37 5.61 -6.13
CA LYS A 232 8.85 4.53 -5.25
C LYS A 232 9.92 4.96 -4.25
N ASN A 233 10.57 6.09 -4.52
CA ASN A 233 11.60 6.71 -3.69
C ASN A 233 11.05 7.84 -2.78
N ASN A 234 9.74 7.97 -2.63
CA ASN A 234 9.12 9.10 -1.90
C ASN A 234 8.05 8.61 -0.90
N TRP A 235 8.27 7.43 -0.31
CA TRP A 235 7.44 6.90 0.78
C TRP A 235 8.14 5.76 1.51
N ASP A 236 7.96 5.69 2.82
CA ASP A 236 8.60 4.72 3.71
C ASP A 236 7.61 3.72 4.29
N ILE A 237 6.42 4.20 4.68
CA ILE A 237 5.33 3.36 5.19
C ILE A 237 3.99 3.74 4.54
N MET A 238 3.07 2.80 4.46
CA MET A 238 1.70 3.04 3.97
C MET A 238 0.66 2.46 4.93
N PHE A 239 -0.35 3.27 5.22
CA PHE A 239 -1.44 2.94 6.13
C PHE A 239 -2.74 2.70 5.37
N SER A 240 -3.35 1.52 5.55
CA SER A 240 -4.61 1.14 4.90
C SER A 240 -5.27 -0.06 5.58
N VAL A 241 -6.38 -0.53 4.99
CA VAL A 241 -6.79 -1.93 5.08
C VAL A 241 -5.87 -2.79 4.21
N TRP A 242 -5.56 -4.00 4.69
CA TRP A 242 -4.71 -4.97 4.00
C TRP A 242 -5.26 -6.39 4.14
N THR A 243 -5.34 -7.13 3.04
CA THR A 243 -5.74 -8.53 3.05
C THR A 243 -4.53 -9.41 3.30
N ASN A 244 -4.50 -10.12 4.43
CA ASN A 244 -3.45 -11.06 4.82
C ASN A 244 -4.05 -12.47 4.95
N VAL A 245 -3.29 -13.41 5.51
CA VAL A 245 -3.67 -14.81 5.67
C VAL A 245 -3.67 -15.17 7.16
N ILE A 246 -4.75 -15.83 7.63
CA ILE A 246 -4.84 -16.34 9.01
C ILE A 246 -4.93 -17.86 9.04
N PRO A 247 -4.29 -18.53 10.02
CA PRO A 247 -4.46 -19.95 10.22
C PRO A 247 -5.88 -20.24 10.72
N PHE A 248 -6.60 -21.11 10.00
CA PHE A 248 -7.89 -21.65 10.44
C PHE A 248 -7.71 -23.03 11.11
N SER A 249 -6.80 -23.84 10.59
CA SER A 249 -6.43 -25.14 11.15
C SER A 249 -4.91 -25.34 11.03
N ALA A 250 -4.39 -26.46 11.51
CA ALA A 250 -2.96 -26.80 11.39
C ALA A 250 -2.47 -26.88 9.92
N THR A 251 -3.38 -27.05 8.96
CA THR A 251 -3.05 -27.27 7.54
C THR A 251 -3.79 -26.33 6.59
N THR A 252 -4.61 -25.43 7.11
CA THR A 252 -5.46 -24.56 6.30
C THR A 252 -5.37 -23.15 6.81
N SER A 253 -5.02 -22.24 5.91
CA SER A 253 -5.08 -20.81 6.15
C SER A 253 -6.03 -20.17 5.15
N ILE A 254 -6.63 -19.05 5.54
CA ILE A 254 -7.60 -18.34 4.72
C ILE A 254 -7.28 -16.85 4.62
N PRO A 255 -7.71 -16.19 3.55
CA PRO A 255 -7.63 -14.74 3.45
C PRO A 255 -8.43 -14.04 4.57
N TYR A 256 -7.90 -12.93 5.09
CA TYR A 256 -8.55 -12.11 6.10
C TYR A 256 -8.17 -10.63 5.93
N SER A 257 -9.16 -9.75 5.99
CA SER A 257 -8.95 -8.31 5.84
C SER A 257 -8.65 -7.65 7.19
N TYR A 258 -7.44 -7.10 7.32
CA TYR A 258 -7.00 -6.34 8.47
C TYR A 258 -7.25 -4.86 8.26
N LYS A 259 -8.05 -4.24 9.14
CA LYS A 259 -8.08 -2.77 9.29
C LYS A 259 -6.88 -2.29 10.10
N ASP A 260 -6.52 -1.03 9.93
CA ASP A 260 -5.45 -0.37 10.69
C ASP A 260 -4.08 -1.07 10.48
N PHE A 261 -3.76 -1.39 9.23
CA PHE A 261 -2.54 -2.10 8.86
C PHE A 261 -1.50 -1.14 8.28
N VAL A 262 -0.24 -1.35 8.65
CA VAL A 262 0.90 -0.54 8.18
C VAL A 262 1.87 -1.44 7.45
N ILE A 263 2.09 -1.15 6.17
CA ILE A 263 3.15 -1.79 5.39
C ILE A 263 4.38 -0.90 5.32
N SER A 264 5.55 -1.51 5.13
CA SER A 264 6.82 -0.81 4.91
C SER A 264 7.26 -0.94 3.46
N ASN A 265 7.89 0.10 2.91
CA ASN A 265 8.54 0.03 1.62
C ASN A 265 9.85 -0.76 1.73
N THR A 266 9.80 -2.05 1.43
CA THR A 266 10.92 -2.98 1.63
C THR A 266 12.15 -2.71 0.76
N ALA A 267 12.02 -1.84 -0.25
CA ALA A 267 13.15 -1.37 -1.05
C ALA A 267 13.85 -0.14 -0.44
N ARG A 268 13.23 0.51 0.54
CA ARG A 268 13.72 1.77 1.14
C ARG A 268 14.00 1.70 2.62
N VAL A 269 13.23 0.92 3.36
CA VAL A 269 13.32 0.92 4.81
C VAL A 269 13.42 -0.47 5.40
N GLU A 270 14.24 -0.56 6.44
CA GLU A 270 14.29 -1.69 7.36
C GLU A 270 13.66 -1.26 8.69
N VAL A 271 12.92 -2.14 9.34
CA VAL A 271 12.22 -1.83 10.60
C VAL A 271 12.68 -2.76 11.71
N ALA A 272 12.93 -2.20 12.89
CA ALA A 272 13.12 -2.93 14.13
C ALA A 272 11.98 -2.63 15.11
N VAL A 273 11.48 -3.66 15.78
CA VAL A 273 10.55 -3.52 16.91
C VAL A 273 11.37 -3.41 18.19
N VAL A 274 11.06 -2.42 19.02
CA VAL A 274 11.74 -2.18 20.29
C VAL A 274 10.74 -2.34 21.43
N GLU A 275 10.97 -3.36 22.27
CA GLU A 275 10.17 -3.56 23.49
C GLU A 275 10.51 -2.51 24.54
N VAL A 276 9.46 -1.97 25.18
CA VAL A 276 9.61 -1.04 26.29
C VAL A 276 9.91 -1.83 27.57
N ALA A 277 11.10 -1.64 28.13
CA ALA A 277 11.53 -2.33 29.34
C ALA A 277 12.59 -1.52 30.11
N GLY A 278 12.36 -1.34 31.43
CA GLY A 278 13.29 -0.59 32.28
C GLY A 278 13.49 0.84 31.79
N ASP A 279 14.74 1.20 31.49
CA ASP A 279 15.11 2.51 30.95
C ASP A 279 14.99 2.60 29.42
N VAL A 280 14.62 1.52 28.73
CA VAL A 280 14.35 1.53 27.29
C VAL A 280 12.90 1.98 27.08
N THR A 281 12.73 3.26 26.77
CA THR A 281 11.44 3.87 26.43
C THR A 281 11.61 4.68 25.15
N TYR A 282 10.52 5.02 24.46
CA TYR A 282 10.61 5.90 23.30
C TYR A 282 11.34 7.22 23.62
N ASP A 283 11.05 7.83 24.77
CA ASP A 283 11.58 9.15 25.11
C ASP A 283 13.09 9.10 25.44
N SER A 284 13.53 8.02 26.09
CA SER A 284 14.94 7.80 26.48
C SER A 284 15.80 7.15 25.39
N PHE A 285 15.19 6.52 24.37
CA PHE A 285 15.93 5.84 23.31
C PHE A 285 16.65 6.86 22.40
N ASP A 286 17.95 6.64 22.23
CA ASP A 286 18.83 7.43 21.37
C ASP A 286 19.61 6.52 20.39
N PHE A 287 20.44 7.14 19.55
CA PHE A 287 21.19 6.41 18.52
C PHE A 287 22.13 5.33 19.08
N THR A 288 22.60 5.45 20.33
CA THR A 288 23.52 4.47 20.92
C THR A 288 22.87 3.10 21.11
N GLY A 289 21.53 3.05 21.20
CA GLY A 289 20.75 1.81 21.29
C GLY A 289 20.60 1.06 19.96
N VAL A 290 20.79 1.74 18.82
CA VAL A 290 20.52 1.19 17.47
C VAL A 290 21.33 -0.06 17.18
N GLY A 291 22.60 -0.10 17.59
CA GLY A 291 23.49 -1.23 17.34
C GLY A 291 23.06 -2.55 18.00
N SER A 292 22.08 -2.51 18.90
CA SER A 292 21.50 -3.71 19.54
C SER A 292 20.24 -4.25 18.85
N LEU A 293 19.70 -3.49 17.89
CA LEU A 293 18.45 -3.82 17.22
C LEU A 293 18.64 -4.85 16.12
N THR A 294 17.59 -5.66 15.91
CA THR A 294 17.48 -6.53 14.73
C THR A 294 16.49 -5.90 13.77
N PHE A 295 16.99 -5.48 12.62
CA PHE A 295 16.16 -4.92 11.55
C PHE A 295 15.67 -6.02 10.61
N THR A 296 14.47 -5.83 10.07
CA THR A 296 13.90 -6.67 9.02
C THR A 296 13.36 -5.80 7.87
N ASN A 297 13.34 -6.36 6.67
CA ASN A 297 12.71 -5.78 5.48
C ASN A 297 11.37 -6.44 5.18
N ASP A 298 10.70 -6.97 6.20
CA ASP A 298 9.38 -7.57 6.04
C ASP A 298 8.32 -6.50 5.77
N TYR A 299 7.44 -6.79 4.82
CA TYR A 299 6.36 -5.91 4.39
C TYR A 299 5.46 -5.50 5.56
N ASP A 300 5.26 -6.39 6.53
CA ASP A 300 4.40 -6.23 7.70
C ASP A 300 5.16 -6.08 9.02
N ALA A 301 6.43 -5.64 8.97
CA ALA A 301 7.25 -5.43 10.17
C ALA A 301 6.57 -4.55 11.24
N ILE A 302 5.75 -3.57 10.82
CA ILE A 302 4.80 -2.87 11.70
C ILE A 302 3.45 -3.62 11.69
N GLY A 303 2.89 -3.81 10.49
CA GLY A 303 1.70 -4.62 10.25
C GLY A 303 0.51 -4.18 11.09
N SER A 304 -0.14 -5.15 11.74
CA SER A 304 -1.16 -4.88 12.76
C SER A 304 -0.61 -4.86 14.19
N GLY A 305 0.70 -5.05 14.38
CA GLY A 305 1.31 -5.26 15.70
C GLY A 305 1.26 -4.03 16.61
N TRP A 306 1.07 -2.84 16.04
CA TRP A 306 1.00 -1.58 16.79
C TRP A 306 -0.32 -1.36 17.52
N ARG A 307 -1.34 -2.19 17.27
CA ARG A 307 -2.70 -2.02 17.82
C ARG A 307 -3.33 -3.31 18.30
N THR A 308 -4.05 -3.22 19.41
CA THR A 308 -4.94 -4.28 19.87
C THR A 308 -6.33 -4.12 19.24
N THR A 309 -7.04 -5.23 19.11
CA THR A 309 -8.45 -5.26 18.74
C THR A 309 -9.21 -6.04 19.79
N SER A 310 -10.50 -5.73 19.94
CA SER A 310 -11.38 -6.57 20.75
C SER A 310 -11.45 -7.98 20.17
N SER A 311 -11.06 -8.97 20.96
CA SER A 311 -11.31 -10.38 20.66
C SER A 311 -12.53 -10.85 21.44
N PRO A 312 -13.37 -11.73 20.86
CA PRO A 312 -14.42 -12.41 21.62
C PRO A 312 -13.82 -13.07 22.88
N GLY A 313 -14.34 -12.71 24.06
CA GLY A 313 -13.88 -13.26 25.34
C GLY A 313 -12.65 -12.58 25.97
N SER A 314 -12.12 -11.50 25.40
CA SER A 314 -11.08 -10.67 26.03
C SER A 314 -11.66 -9.39 26.61
N ASP A 315 -11.22 -9.00 27.81
CA ASP A 315 -11.51 -7.67 28.39
C ASP A 315 -10.69 -6.54 27.75
N GLN A 316 -9.79 -6.86 26.81
CA GLN A 316 -9.00 -5.86 26.10
C GLN A 316 -9.83 -5.18 25.00
N GLY A 317 -10.01 -3.87 25.14
CA GLY A 317 -10.58 -3.00 24.12
C GLY A 317 -9.57 -2.70 22.99
N PRO A 318 -10.04 -2.08 21.88
CA PRO A 318 -9.15 -1.63 20.83
C PRO A 318 -8.28 -0.47 21.36
N GLY A 319 -6.98 -0.52 21.09
CA GLY A 319 -6.04 0.48 21.57
C GLY A 319 -4.70 0.42 20.87
N VAL A 320 -3.84 1.37 21.18
CA VAL A 320 -2.43 1.35 20.78
C VAL A 320 -1.67 0.39 21.71
N VAL A 321 -0.76 -0.40 21.16
CA VAL A 321 0.21 -1.18 21.94
C VAL A 321 1.28 -0.23 22.45
N ASP A 322 1.32 0.01 23.76
CA ASP A 322 2.24 0.94 24.43
C ASP A 322 3.50 0.25 24.98
N THR A 323 3.57 -1.08 24.89
CA THR A 323 4.73 -1.88 25.31
C THR A 323 5.82 -1.97 24.24
N GLN A 324 5.67 -1.27 23.11
CA GLN A 324 6.67 -1.24 22.05
C GLN A 324 6.66 0.08 21.27
N PHE A 325 7.77 0.35 20.61
CA PHE A 325 7.89 1.35 19.56
C PHE A 325 8.74 0.77 18.42
N TYR A 326 8.93 1.54 17.36
CA TYR A 326 9.63 1.09 16.16
C TYR A 326 10.84 1.96 15.91
N VAL A 327 11.88 1.38 15.31
CA VAL A 327 12.97 2.14 14.70
C VAL A 327 12.98 1.79 13.22
N ILE A 328 12.89 2.81 12.37
CA ILE A 328 12.86 2.71 10.92
C ILE A 328 14.19 3.25 10.41
N LYS A 329 14.93 2.42 9.67
CA LYS A 329 16.17 2.80 9.01
C LYS A 329 15.88 3.02 7.53
N ASP A 330 16.26 4.16 6.96
CA ASP A 330 16.12 4.42 5.53
C ASP A 330 17.40 4.10 4.72
N THR A 331 17.33 4.26 3.39
CA THR A 331 18.47 4.07 2.47
C THR A 331 19.59 5.11 2.61
N GLY A 332 19.33 6.23 3.27
CA GLY A 332 20.31 7.28 3.57
C GLY A 332 21.05 7.05 4.89
N ASP A 333 20.89 5.86 5.50
CA ASP A 333 21.38 5.55 6.85
C ASP A 333 20.84 6.50 7.93
N ASN A 334 19.66 7.11 7.72
CA ASN A 334 18.92 7.80 8.78
C ASN A 334 18.11 6.80 9.61
N TYR A 335 17.92 7.12 10.88
CA TYR A 335 17.17 6.27 11.82
C TYR A 335 16.09 7.08 12.50
N TYR A 336 14.84 6.66 12.36
CA TYR A 336 13.69 7.30 12.97
C TYR A 336 13.09 6.40 14.03
N LYS A 337 12.95 6.87 15.27
CA LYS A 337 12.09 6.17 16.24
C LYS A 337 10.65 6.61 16.01
N LEU A 338 9.71 5.69 16.01
CA LEU A 338 8.28 5.93 15.77
C LEU A 338 7.43 5.25 16.85
N LYS A 339 6.51 6.00 17.48
CA LYS A 339 5.47 5.43 18.35
C LYS A 339 4.08 5.87 17.92
N PHE A 340 3.15 4.92 17.87
CA PHE A 340 1.74 5.23 17.70
C PHE A 340 1.20 5.87 18.97
N THR A 341 0.31 6.84 18.83
CA THR A 341 -0.27 7.62 19.95
C THR A 341 -1.78 7.56 19.96
N ARG A 342 -2.41 7.15 18.85
CA ARG A 342 -3.87 7.08 18.74
C ARG A 342 -4.32 6.03 17.72
N LEU A 343 -5.40 5.32 18.03
CA LEU A 343 -6.12 4.42 17.12
C LEU A 343 -7.51 4.96 16.74
N VAL A 344 -8.17 5.64 17.67
CA VAL A 344 -9.56 6.12 17.56
C VAL A 344 -9.66 7.62 17.74
N ASP A 345 -10.70 8.23 17.19
CA ASP A 345 -10.99 9.65 17.45
C ASP A 345 -11.22 9.87 18.96
N PRO A 346 -10.60 10.90 19.57
CA PRO A 346 -10.67 11.11 21.02
C PRO A 346 -12.05 11.59 21.50
N VAL A 347 -12.92 12.03 20.59
CA VAL A 347 -14.27 12.54 20.89
C VAL A 347 -15.33 11.49 20.57
N SER A 348 -15.34 10.95 19.34
CA SER A 348 -16.35 9.98 18.90
C SER A 348 -16.01 8.54 19.27
N GLY A 349 -14.73 8.21 19.51
CA GLY A 349 -14.26 6.85 19.71
C GLY A 349 -14.20 6.01 18.43
N GLU A 350 -14.37 6.63 17.25
CA GLU A 350 -14.37 5.93 15.96
C GLU A 350 -12.97 5.56 15.48
N ARG A 351 -12.79 4.31 15.04
CA ARG A 351 -11.55 3.82 14.40
C ARG A 351 -11.28 4.52 13.07
N GLY A 352 -10.03 4.41 12.60
CA GLY A 352 -9.56 5.06 11.38
C GLY A 352 -9.21 6.53 11.58
N ASN A 353 -8.80 6.90 12.79
CA ASN A 353 -8.31 8.23 13.16
C ASN A 353 -6.94 8.11 13.84
N ALA A 354 -6.08 7.28 13.24
CA ALA A 354 -4.78 6.92 13.79
C ALA A 354 -3.84 8.14 13.88
N GLN A 355 -2.90 8.06 14.81
CA GLN A 355 -1.81 9.02 14.93
C GLN A 355 -0.55 8.30 15.40
N PHE A 356 0.59 8.77 14.90
CA PHE A 356 1.89 8.44 15.45
C PHE A 356 2.73 9.71 15.58
N GLN A 357 3.79 9.59 16.37
CA GLN A 357 4.88 10.53 16.40
C GLN A 357 6.17 9.81 16.01
N TYR A 358 7.10 10.54 15.41
CA TYR A 358 8.44 10.04 15.15
C TYR A 358 9.48 11.13 15.36
N ASP A 359 10.71 10.72 15.67
CA ASP A 359 11.86 11.61 15.81
C ASP A 359 13.08 10.98 15.14
N LEU A 360 13.94 11.82 14.55
CA LEU A 360 15.24 11.42 14.05
C LEU A 360 16.18 11.10 15.22
N LEU A 361 16.86 9.96 15.14
CA LEU A 361 17.95 9.58 16.03
C LEU A 361 19.25 10.17 15.52
N VAL A 362 19.68 11.27 16.15
CA VAL A 362 20.93 11.95 15.80
C VAL A 362 22.13 11.06 16.15
N GLN A 363 22.99 10.82 15.17
CA GLN A 363 24.15 9.93 15.26
C GLN A 363 25.33 10.52 16.03
#